data_AF-A0A1Y0BF44-F1
#
_entry.id   AF-A0A1Y0BF44-F1
#
_cell.length_a   1.000
_cell.length_b   1.000
_cell.length_c   1.000
_cell.angle_alpha   90.00
_cell.angle_beta   90.00
_cell.angle_gamma   90.00
#
_symmetry.space_group_name_H-M   'P 1'
#
loop_
_entity.id
_entity.type
_entity.pdbx_description
1 polymer ?
#
loop_
_entity_poly.entity_id
_entity_poly.type
_entity_poly.pdbx_seq_one_letter_code
_entity_poly.pdbx_strand_id
1 'polypeptide(L)'
;MLNQRTVAGIPDMAQVLGALVGAGGRAAAPVAQRTAGLDAIADSAARLPRRSRVYFEEWDEPMISGVGWVSELIRIADGEDCFPELAGAQAARYRVIADPAQATAAQS
;
A
#
# COMPACT_ATOMS: atom_id res chain seq x y z
N MET A 1 10.74 0.57 -15.05
CA MET A 1 10.08 -0.67 -14.56
C MET A 1 10.09 -0.80 -13.04
N LEU A 2 11.07 -0.24 -12.31
CA LEU A 2 11.08 -0.25 -10.83
C LEU A 2 10.29 0.94 -10.25
N ASN A 3 8.97 0.83 -10.18
CA ASN A 3 8.12 1.76 -9.42
C ASN A 3 6.73 1.14 -9.20
N GLN A 4 6.65 0.08 -8.41
CA GLN A 4 5.39 -0.63 -8.20
C GLN A 4 4.40 0.24 -7.43
N ARG A 5 3.15 0.26 -7.88
CA ARG A 5 2.09 1.13 -7.37
C ARG A 5 0.91 0.38 -6.78
N THR A 6 0.95 -0.94 -6.89
CA THR A 6 -0.02 -1.87 -6.32
C THR A 6 0.73 -2.90 -5.50
N VAL A 7 0.07 -3.46 -4.50
CA VAL A 7 0.59 -4.56 -3.69
C VAL A 7 0.89 -5.77 -4.56
N ALA A 8 0.04 -6.07 -5.55
CA ALA A 8 0.24 -7.17 -6.51
C ALA A 8 1.46 -6.95 -7.44
N GLY A 9 1.78 -5.70 -7.79
CA GLY A 9 2.94 -5.41 -8.65
C GLY A 9 4.29 -5.72 -7.98
N ILE A 10 4.35 -5.75 -6.65
CA ILE A 10 5.56 -6.08 -5.89
C ILE A 10 6.01 -7.53 -6.10
N PRO A 11 5.17 -8.56 -5.83
CA PRO A 11 5.52 -9.95 -6.10
C PRO A 11 5.72 -10.21 -7.60
N ASP A 12 4.94 -9.58 -8.49
CA ASP A 12 5.12 -9.71 -9.94
C ASP A 12 6.52 -9.26 -10.38
N MET A 13 6.98 -8.10 -9.89
CA MET A 13 8.33 -7.62 -10.17
C MET A 13 9.42 -8.52 -9.57
N ALA A 14 9.19 -9.07 -8.38
CA ALA A 14 10.13 -10.02 -7.78
C ALA A 14 10.26 -11.31 -8.62
N GLN A 15 9.17 -11.80 -9.20
CA GLN A 15 9.19 -12.93 -10.13
C GLN A 15 9.93 -12.59 -11.42
N VAL A 16 9.66 -11.42 -12.02
CA VAL A 16 10.34 -10.94 -13.23
C VAL A 16 11.85 -10.82 -12.99
N LEU A 17 12.27 -10.22 -11.87
CA LEU A 17 13.68 -10.12 -11.51
C LEU A 17 14.31 -11.51 -11.32
N GLY A 18 13.60 -12.43 -10.66
CA GLY A 18 14.04 -13.82 -10.51
C GLY A 18 14.27 -14.51 -11.85
N ALA A 19 13.35 -14.37 -12.80
CA ALA A 19 13.49 -14.92 -14.15
C ALA A 19 14.69 -14.30 -14.90
N LEU A 20 14.85 -12.97 -14.82
CA LEU A 20 15.91 -12.24 -15.51
C LEU A 20 17.31 -12.67 -15.08
N VAL A 21 17.50 -13.01 -13.80
CA VAL A 21 18.80 -13.43 -13.25
C VAL A 21 18.97 -14.96 -13.17
N GLY A 22 18.06 -15.73 -13.78
CA GLY A 22 18.11 -17.20 -13.74
C GLY A 22 17.85 -17.80 -12.35
N ALA A 23 17.21 -17.05 -11.45
CA ALA A 23 16.89 -17.44 -10.08
C ALA A 23 15.38 -17.61 -9.84
N GLY A 24 14.58 -17.88 -10.88
CA GLY A 24 13.11 -17.99 -10.80
C GLY A 24 12.62 -18.94 -9.71
N GLY A 25 13.24 -20.13 -9.57
CA GLY A 25 12.90 -21.07 -8.50
C GLY A 25 13.18 -20.55 -7.09
N ARG A 26 14.23 -19.73 -6.91
CA ARG A 26 14.53 -19.07 -5.63
C ARG A 26 13.60 -17.90 -5.34
N ALA A 27 13.06 -17.25 -6.37
CA ALA A 27 12.09 -16.16 -6.22
C ALA A 27 10.67 -16.67 -5.89
N ALA A 28 10.31 -17.87 -6.35
CA ALA A 28 8.97 -18.44 -6.19
C ALA A 28 8.55 -18.60 -4.73
N ALA A 29 9.39 -19.21 -3.88
CA ALA A 29 9.03 -19.48 -2.49
C ALA A 29 8.84 -18.18 -1.64
N PRO A 30 9.75 -17.19 -1.69
CA PRO A 30 9.54 -15.91 -1.01
C PRO A 30 8.31 -15.15 -1.49
N VAL A 31 8.01 -15.20 -2.80
CA VAL A 31 6.81 -14.56 -3.36
C VAL A 31 5.55 -15.24 -2.82
N ALA A 32 5.47 -16.56 -2.88
CA ALA A 32 4.34 -17.32 -2.35
C ALA A 32 4.12 -17.06 -0.85
N GLN A 33 5.21 -17.03 -0.07
CA GLN A 33 5.14 -16.73 1.37
C GLN A 33 4.58 -15.33 1.64
N ARG A 34 5.02 -14.32 0.87
CA ARG A 34 4.53 -12.94 1.04
C ARG A 34 3.06 -12.80 0.67
N THR A 35 2.62 -13.42 -0.43
CA THR A 35 1.21 -13.43 -0.82
C THR A 35 0.35 -14.11 0.25
N ALA A 36 0.75 -15.29 0.72
CA ALA A 36 0.03 -15.98 1.80
C ALA A 36 -0.01 -15.16 3.11
N GLY A 37 1.05 -14.39 3.39
CA GLY A 37 1.07 -13.47 4.53
C GLY A 37 0.05 -12.34 4.41
N LEU A 38 -0.16 -11.79 3.21
CA LEU A 38 -1.18 -10.77 2.96
C LEU A 38 -2.59 -11.35 3.14
N ASP A 39 -2.82 -12.56 2.64
CA ASP A 39 -4.10 -13.26 2.82
C ASP A 39 -4.39 -13.51 4.31
N ALA A 40 -3.39 -13.98 5.07
CA ALA A 40 -3.53 -14.18 6.51
C ALA A 40 -3.82 -12.87 7.27
N ILE A 41 -3.22 -11.75 6.86
CA ILE A 41 -3.52 -10.43 7.41
C ILE A 41 -4.97 -10.07 7.10
N ALA A 42 -5.43 -10.19 5.86
CA ALA A 42 -6.81 -9.90 5.47
C ALA A 42 -7.81 -10.72 6.29
N ASP A 43 -7.58 -12.03 6.43
CA ASP A 43 -8.41 -12.92 7.24
C ASP A 43 -8.46 -12.48 8.71
N SER A 44 -7.31 -12.04 9.26
CA SER A 44 -7.24 -11.56 10.64
C SER A 44 -7.94 -10.22 10.82
N ALA A 45 -7.79 -9.32 9.86
CA ALA A 45 -8.32 -7.98 9.88
C ALA A 45 -9.85 -7.98 9.79
N ALA A 46 -10.43 -8.91 9.03
CA ALA A 46 -11.88 -9.12 8.94
C ALA A 46 -12.54 -9.48 10.29
N ARG A 47 -11.75 -9.84 11.32
CA ARG A 47 -12.24 -10.10 12.69
C ARG A 47 -12.10 -8.89 13.62
N LEU A 48 -11.59 -7.77 13.14
CA LEU A 48 -11.47 -6.56 13.95
C LEU A 48 -12.86 -6.00 14.27
N PRO A 49 -13.06 -5.45 15.48
CA PRO A 49 -14.36 -4.98 15.92
C PRO A 49 -14.81 -3.70 15.18
N ARG A 50 -13.88 -3.01 14.51
CA ARG A 50 -14.16 -1.77 13.79
C ARG A 50 -13.15 -1.55 12.67
N ARG A 51 -13.66 -1.13 11.52
CA ARG A 51 -12.89 -0.54 10.44
C ARG A 51 -12.41 0.87 10.82
N SER A 52 -11.10 1.03 10.98
CA SER A 52 -10.50 2.30 11.42
C SER A 52 -10.15 3.19 10.24
N ARG A 53 -10.40 4.50 10.36
CA ARG A 53 -9.93 5.51 9.41
C ARG A 53 -8.44 5.72 9.64
N VAL A 54 -7.65 5.63 8.57
CA VAL A 54 -6.18 5.67 8.60
C VAL A 54 -5.71 6.76 7.67
N TYR A 55 -5.04 7.74 8.26
CA TYR A 55 -4.23 8.69 7.50
C TYR A 55 -2.78 8.22 7.51
N PHE A 56 -2.17 8.20 6.33
CA PHE A 56 -0.76 7.87 6.14
C PHE A 56 -0.03 9.05 5.49
N GLU A 57 1.11 9.40 6.10
CA GLU A 57 1.97 10.49 5.67
C GLU A 57 3.28 9.91 5.12
N GLU A 58 3.57 10.16 3.84
CA GLU A 58 4.85 9.82 3.21
C GLU A 58 5.90 10.92 3.45
N TRP A 59 5.46 12.18 3.59
CA TRP A 59 6.31 13.34 3.81
C TRP A 59 5.55 14.46 4.53
N ASP A 60 6.26 15.21 5.37
CA ASP A 60 5.71 16.24 6.25
C ASP A 60 5.48 17.60 5.54
N GLU A 61 6.52 18.20 4.92
CA GLU A 61 6.41 19.50 4.22
C GLU A 61 6.90 19.44 2.75
N PRO A 62 6.00 19.61 1.75
CA PRO A 62 4.54 19.65 1.89
C PRO A 62 3.98 18.28 2.33
N MET A 63 2.81 18.29 2.96
CA MET A 63 2.17 17.07 3.46
C MET A 63 1.78 16.17 2.30
N ILE A 64 2.47 15.04 2.13
CA ILE A 64 2.26 14.11 1.01
C ILE A 64 1.66 12.81 1.55
N SER A 65 0.50 12.45 1.02
CA SER A 65 -0.16 11.16 1.30
C SER A 65 0.52 9.99 0.58
N GLY A 66 0.26 8.77 1.05
CA GLY A 66 0.84 7.54 0.52
C GLY A 66 0.53 7.26 -0.96
N VAL A 67 1.35 6.40 -1.56
CA VAL A 67 1.16 5.88 -2.92
C VAL A 67 0.17 4.71 -2.92
N GLY A 68 -0.46 4.40 -4.07
CA GLY A 68 -1.52 3.38 -4.20
C GLY A 68 -1.36 2.07 -3.41
N TRP A 69 -0.15 1.48 -3.35
CA TRP A 69 0.06 0.25 -2.58
C TRP A 69 -0.12 0.45 -1.07
N VAL A 70 0.14 1.65 -0.53
CA VAL A 70 -0.13 2.00 0.87
C VAL A 70 -1.62 1.92 1.15
N SER A 71 -2.42 2.56 0.29
CA SER A 71 -3.88 2.53 0.40
C SER A 71 -4.45 1.11 0.26
N GLU A 72 -3.84 0.28 -0.59
CA GLU A 72 -4.19 -1.15 -0.68
C GLU A 72 -3.85 -1.92 0.60
N LEU A 73 -2.69 -1.67 1.22
CA LEU A 73 -2.35 -2.28 2.51
C LEU A 73 -3.28 -1.83 3.64
N ILE A 74 -3.67 -0.56 3.68
CA ILE A 74 -4.67 -0.05 4.62
C ILE A 74 -5.98 -0.84 4.45
N ARG A 75 -6.44 -1.07 3.21
CA ARG A 75 -7.65 -1.86 2.96
C ARG A 75 -7.48 -3.34 3.31
N ILE A 76 -6.32 -3.94 3.03
CA ILE A 76 -6.02 -5.34 3.41
C ILE A 76 -6.07 -5.51 4.93
N ALA A 77 -5.65 -4.50 5.68
CA ALA A 77 -5.73 -4.47 7.14
C ALA A 77 -7.12 -4.07 7.69
N ASP A 78 -8.18 -4.14 6.85
CA ASP A 78 -9.55 -3.70 7.16
C ASP A 78 -9.61 -2.26 7.69
N GLY A 79 -8.80 -1.38 7.09
CA GLY A 79 -8.82 0.06 7.30
C GLY A 79 -9.57 0.80 6.20
N GLU A 80 -9.86 2.07 6.47
CA GLU A 80 -10.36 3.05 5.52
C GLU A 80 -9.30 4.12 5.33
N ASP A 81 -8.76 4.27 4.13
CA ASP A 81 -7.84 5.35 3.82
C ASP A 81 -8.59 6.68 3.90
N CYS A 82 -8.00 7.67 4.57
CA CYS A 82 -8.54 9.01 4.70
C CYS A 82 -8.57 9.79 3.37
N PHE A 83 -7.69 9.47 2.42
CA PHE A 83 -7.54 10.19 1.14
C PHE A 83 -7.41 9.22 -0.07
N PRO A 84 -8.36 8.30 -0.27
CA PRO A 84 -8.27 7.27 -1.31
C PRO A 84 -8.22 7.85 -2.74
N GLU A 85 -8.73 9.07 -2.94
CA GLU A 85 -8.68 9.79 -4.20
C GLU A 85 -7.27 10.22 -4.61
N LEU A 86 -6.36 10.42 -3.64
CA LEU A 86 -4.97 10.81 -3.90
C LEU A 86 -4.10 9.59 -4.23
N ALA A 87 -4.47 8.40 -3.77
CA ALA A 87 -3.72 7.16 -3.91
C ALA A 87 -3.39 6.78 -5.36
N GLY A 88 -4.28 7.13 -6.31
CA GLY A 88 -4.11 6.84 -7.74
C GLY A 88 -3.08 7.74 -8.43
N ALA A 89 -2.65 8.83 -7.80
CA ALA A 89 -1.79 9.81 -8.43
C ALA A 89 -0.31 9.34 -8.47
N GLN A 90 0.28 9.35 -9.67
CA GLN A 90 1.64 8.83 -9.87
C GLN A 90 2.73 9.73 -9.30
N ALA A 91 2.57 11.05 -9.35
CA ALA A 91 3.58 11.99 -8.88
C ALA A 91 3.26 12.48 -7.46
N ALA A 92 4.29 12.61 -6.61
CA ALA A 92 4.14 13.11 -5.24
C ALA A 92 3.43 14.47 -5.17
N ARG A 93 3.68 15.37 -6.13
CA ARG A 93 3.02 16.68 -6.22
C ARG A 93 1.49 16.63 -6.34
N TYR A 94 0.94 15.51 -6.79
CA TYR A 94 -0.51 15.31 -6.93
C TYR A 94 -1.12 14.57 -5.73
N ARG A 95 -0.31 14.28 -4.71
CA ARG A 95 -0.70 13.61 -3.46
C ARG A 95 -0.57 14.54 -2.25
N VAL A 96 -0.42 15.84 -2.53
CA VAL A 96 -0.29 16.88 -1.50
C VAL A 96 -1.64 17.13 -0.85
N ILE A 97 -1.68 17.09 0.47
CA ILE A 97 -2.82 17.52 1.27
C ILE A 97 -2.63 19.02 1.52
N ALA A 98 -3.54 19.83 0.96
CA ALA A 98 -3.38 21.28 0.93
C ALA A 98 -3.61 21.95 2.29
N ASP A 99 -4.40 21.33 3.17
CA ASP A 99 -4.79 21.87 4.46
C ASP A 99 -4.57 20.83 5.58
N PRO A 100 -3.65 21.07 6.54
CA PRO A 100 -3.42 20.19 7.68
C PRO A 100 -4.67 19.89 8.52
N ALA A 101 -5.67 20.79 8.53
CA ALA A 101 -6.93 20.54 9.21
C ALA A 101 -7.70 19.34 8.60
N GLN A 102 -7.50 19.06 7.31
CA GLN A 102 -8.11 17.90 6.64
C GLN A 102 -7.57 16.58 7.19
N ALA A 103 -6.26 16.50 7.48
CA ALA A 103 -5.65 15.28 8.04
C ALA A 103 -6.22 14.96 9.43
N THR A 104 -6.37 15.98 10.28
CA THR A 104 -6.91 15.83 11.64
C THR A 104 -8.40 15.44 11.61
N ALA A 105 -9.19 16.10 10.74
CA ALA A 105 -10.61 15.80 10.59
C ALA A 105 -10.87 14.41 9.96
N ALA A 106 -9.98 13.95 9.06
CA ALA A 106 -10.18 12.69 8.36
C ALA A 106 -9.94 11.45 9.25
N GLN A 107 -9.20 11.57 10.34
CA GLN A 107 -8.98 10.48 11.29
C GLN A 107 -10.10 10.34 12.34
N SER A 108 -11.02 11.33 12.42
CA SER A 108 -12.10 11.41 13.40
C SER A 108 -13.30 10.51 13.08
#